data_AF-A0A0J1B8Y8-F1
#
_entry.id   AF-A0A0J1B8Y8-F1
#
_cell.length_a   1.000
_cell.length_b   1.000
_cell.length_c   1.000
_cell.angle_alpha   90.00
_cell.angle_beta   90.00
_cell.angle_gamma   90.00
#
_symmetry.space_group_name_H-M   'P 1'
#
loop_
_entity.id
_entity.type
_entity.pdbx_description
1 polymer ?
#
loop_
_entity_poly.entity_id
_entity_poly.type
_entity_poly.pdbx_seq_one_letter_code
_entity_poly.pdbx_strand_id
1 'polypeptide(L)'
;MLTLAPLALLLPLVKAVDCTPHVNTVSCSANAKGADPCCVPAAGRFVFRQRFEPDADDSGSWQIEGLDVLECDGSPATRGGPKRIHEEIGSLCARTKGFDVEENEGAWAASEVGEGVEEVWERTWNTAGRFVTSFCEGNPDVPRFFEELLSLHKRMKIGAALEHADIVPSADTMYRLADIESALTPYGTPILICNNVTLTHVYWPLHARGNLAGWVAAEPGSLKSTCPGEGIVYPPATVVLPTSSSWDPIYRPSMRPITLSHDEAKRVKYEEPGNPSKKKLGFFKYHDARRADEEGGNHRDEL
;
A
#
# COMPACT_ATOMS: atom_id res chain seq x y z
N MET A 1 47.03 16.13 53.20
CA MET A 1 47.06 15.85 51.75
C MET A 1 46.15 14.65 51.49
N LEU A 2 44.91 14.89 51.04
CA LEU A 2 44.02 13.80 50.60
C LEU A 2 44.31 13.52 49.12
N THR A 3 44.73 12.29 48.82
CA THR A 3 44.94 11.81 47.46
C THR A 3 43.63 11.27 46.89
N LEU A 4 43.08 11.96 45.88
CA LEU A 4 41.96 11.47 45.07
C LEU A 4 42.45 10.33 44.15
N ALA A 5 41.85 9.14 44.29
CA ALA A 5 42.05 8.04 43.36
C ALA A 5 41.15 8.23 42.12
N PRO A 6 41.64 8.01 40.89
CA PRO A 6 40.85 8.16 39.68
C PRO A 6 39.90 6.96 39.53
N LEU A 7 38.60 7.26 39.46
CA LEU A 7 37.55 6.28 39.14
C LEU A 7 37.65 5.97 37.65
N ALA A 8 38.31 4.87 37.28
CA ALA A 8 38.35 4.39 35.91
C ALA A 8 36.95 3.88 35.52
N LEU A 9 36.27 4.56 34.60
CA LEU A 9 35.07 4.05 33.95
C LEU A 9 35.43 2.80 33.13
N LEU A 10 35.11 1.63 33.66
CA LEU A 10 35.05 0.38 32.91
C LEU A 10 33.84 0.44 31.98
N LEU A 11 34.04 0.92 30.74
CA LEU A 11 33.09 0.68 29.66
C LEU A 11 33.06 -0.82 29.37
N PRO A 12 31.89 -1.48 29.37
CA PRO A 12 31.80 -2.88 29.00
C PRO A 12 32.27 -3.03 27.54
N LEU A 13 33.28 -3.87 27.35
CA LEU A 13 33.76 -4.24 26.02
C LEU A 13 32.69 -5.14 25.39
N VAL A 14 31.76 -4.54 24.63
CA VAL A 14 30.79 -5.27 23.82
C VAL A 14 31.59 -6.07 22.78
N LYS A 15 31.55 -7.40 22.88
CA LYS A 15 32.18 -8.28 21.88
C LYS A 15 31.33 -8.22 20.62
N ALA A 16 31.89 -7.68 19.53
CA ALA A 16 31.29 -7.81 18.22
C ALA A 16 31.11 -9.30 17.87
N VAL A 17 29.90 -9.69 17.48
CA VAL A 17 29.60 -11.06 17.06
C VAL A 17 30.22 -11.29 15.67
N ASP A 18 31.01 -12.34 15.51
CA ASP A 18 31.58 -12.71 14.21
C ASP A 18 30.55 -13.51 13.40
N CYS A 19 29.94 -12.84 12.42
CA CYS A 19 28.95 -13.44 11.53
C CYS A 19 29.54 -14.00 10.22
N THR A 20 30.86 -13.95 10.03
CA THR A 20 31.49 -14.46 8.80
C THR A 20 31.17 -15.93 8.48
N PRO A 21 31.01 -16.86 9.45
CA PRO A 21 30.65 -18.24 9.14
C PRO A 21 29.21 -18.41 8.64
N HIS A 22 28.35 -17.42 8.88
CA HIS A 22 26.91 -17.51 8.69
C HIS A 22 26.37 -16.71 7.50
N VAL A 23 27.25 -16.07 6.71
CA VAL A 23 26.86 -15.23 5.57
C VAL A 23 26.00 -15.97 4.55
N ASN A 24 26.21 -17.28 4.38
CA ASN A 24 25.44 -18.12 3.46
C ASN A 24 24.41 -19.03 4.16
N THR A 25 24.24 -18.91 5.48
CA THR A 25 23.30 -19.72 6.24
C THR A 25 21.88 -19.25 5.98
N VAL A 26 21.02 -20.12 5.47
CA VAL A 26 19.60 -19.82 5.27
C VAL A 26 18.85 -20.03 6.59
N SER A 27 18.02 -19.07 6.98
CA SER A 27 17.19 -19.18 8.18
C SER A 27 16.23 -20.37 8.08
N CYS A 28 15.88 -20.97 9.23
CA CYS A 28 15.11 -22.22 9.32
C CYS A 28 15.70 -23.46 8.63
N SER A 29 16.92 -23.38 8.09
CA SER A 29 17.67 -24.54 7.61
C SER A 29 18.33 -25.30 8.76
N ALA A 30 18.80 -26.52 8.49
CA ALA A 30 19.59 -27.29 9.44
C ALA A 30 20.87 -26.55 9.89
N ASN A 31 21.47 -25.76 8.98
CA ASN A 31 22.70 -24.99 9.25
C ASN A 31 22.46 -23.74 10.09
N ALA A 32 21.20 -23.30 10.25
CA ALA A 32 20.83 -22.20 11.14
C ALA A 32 20.67 -22.67 12.60
N LYS A 33 20.64 -23.97 12.86
CA LYS A 33 20.50 -24.50 14.22
C LYS A 33 21.72 -24.13 15.07
N GLY A 34 21.48 -23.37 16.14
CA GLY A 34 22.55 -22.91 17.03
C GLY A 34 23.40 -21.77 16.47
N ALA A 35 23.04 -21.21 15.31
CA ALA A 35 23.61 -19.95 14.86
C ALA A 35 23.23 -18.82 15.83
N ASP A 36 24.12 -17.86 15.99
CA ASP A 36 23.83 -16.67 16.77
C ASP A 36 22.65 -15.92 16.12
N PRO A 37 21.60 -15.55 16.89
CA PRO A 37 20.44 -14.83 16.35
C PRO A 37 20.81 -13.52 15.66
N CYS A 38 21.94 -12.91 16.03
CA CYS A 38 22.50 -11.70 15.42
C CYS A 38 23.08 -11.94 14.03
N CYS A 39 23.42 -13.17 13.71
CA CYS A 39 23.98 -13.57 12.42
C CYS A 39 22.96 -14.24 11.52
N VAL A 40 21.94 -14.89 12.08
CA VAL A 40 20.85 -15.52 11.35
C VAL A 40 19.56 -15.32 12.13
N PRO A 41 18.49 -14.76 11.55
CA PRO A 41 17.24 -14.56 12.26
C PRO A 41 16.71 -15.85 12.88
N ALA A 42 16.44 -15.82 14.19
CA ALA A 42 15.79 -16.91 14.91
C ALA A 42 14.34 -17.12 14.43
N ALA A 43 13.58 -16.02 14.33
CA ALA A 43 12.34 -15.98 13.58
C ALA A 43 12.68 -15.87 12.09
N GLY A 44 12.84 -17.03 11.46
CA GLY A 44 13.48 -17.17 10.16
C GLY A 44 12.53 -17.35 8.97
N ARG A 45 11.22 -17.23 9.17
CA ARG A 45 10.23 -17.26 8.11
C ARG A 45 9.64 -15.88 7.95
N PHE A 46 9.53 -15.45 6.70
CA PHE A 46 9.04 -14.14 6.34
C PHE A 46 7.94 -14.26 5.30
N VAL A 47 6.98 -13.36 5.34
CA VAL A 47 6.01 -13.19 4.25
C VAL A 47 6.06 -11.74 3.82
N PHE A 48 6.71 -11.48 2.69
CA PHE A 48 6.77 -10.14 2.13
C PHE A 48 5.49 -9.88 1.34
N ARG A 49 4.82 -8.77 1.64
CA ARG A 49 3.49 -8.48 1.12
C ARG A 49 3.53 -7.23 0.25
N GLN A 50 3.02 -7.38 -0.97
CA GLN A 50 2.86 -6.29 -1.91
C GLN A 50 1.38 -6.13 -2.24
N ARG A 51 0.94 -4.88 -2.33
CA ARG A 51 -0.43 -4.51 -2.68
C ARG A 51 -0.44 -3.78 -4.01
N PHE A 52 -1.48 -4.01 -4.81
CA PHE A 52 -1.68 -3.27 -6.04
C PHE A 52 -2.53 -2.02 -5.78
N GLU A 53 -1.96 -0.86 -6.11
CA GLU A 53 -2.63 0.44 -6.09
C GLU A 53 -3.07 0.83 -7.50
N PRO A 54 -4.35 0.68 -7.88
CA PRO A 54 -4.82 1.10 -9.19
C PRO A 54 -4.62 2.61 -9.42
N ASP A 55 -4.67 3.42 -8.35
CA ASP A 55 -4.66 4.89 -8.44
C ASP A 55 -3.29 5.52 -8.22
N ALA A 56 -2.24 4.72 -8.09
CA ALA A 56 -0.89 5.23 -7.90
C ALA A 56 -0.29 5.85 -9.17
N ASP A 57 -0.67 5.37 -10.35
CA ASP A 57 -0.29 5.92 -11.67
C ASP A 57 -1.35 5.57 -12.74
N ASP A 58 -1.11 5.94 -14.00
CA ASP A 58 -2.06 5.72 -15.12
C ASP A 58 -2.43 4.24 -15.35
N SER A 59 -1.60 3.31 -14.91
CA SER A 59 -1.78 1.87 -15.00
C SER A 59 -1.98 1.20 -13.64
N GLY A 60 -1.87 1.94 -12.54
CA GLY A 60 -1.65 1.41 -11.21
C GLY A 60 -0.26 0.81 -11.02
N SER A 61 0.17 0.74 -9.76
CA SER A 61 1.49 0.22 -9.39
C SER A 61 1.42 -0.80 -8.26
N TRP A 62 2.37 -1.73 -8.26
CA TRP A 62 2.57 -2.63 -7.11
C TRP A 62 3.45 -1.91 -6.09
N GLN A 63 3.03 -1.88 -4.83
CA GLN A 63 3.71 -1.18 -3.75
C GLN A 63 3.92 -2.10 -2.55
N ILE A 64 4.82 -1.71 -1.65
CA ILE A 64 5.12 -2.44 -0.41
C ILE A 64 3.97 -2.23 0.58
N GLU A 65 3.36 -3.32 1.04
CA GLU A 65 2.34 -3.24 2.10
C GLU A 65 2.91 -3.68 3.46
N GLY A 66 3.88 -4.60 3.47
CA GLY A 66 4.65 -4.88 4.67
C GLY A 66 5.37 -6.22 4.65
N LEU A 67 5.71 -6.69 5.86
CA LEU A 67 6.40 -7.95 6.09
C LEU A 67 5.76 -8.63 7.30
N ASP A 68 5.48 -9.93 7.23
CA ASP A 68 5.20 -10.73 8.42
C ASP A 68 6.46 -11.49 8.83
N VAL A 69 6.72 -11.56 10.14
CA VAL A 69 7.84 -12.31 10.72
C VAL A 69 7.30 -13.46 11.55
N LEU A 70 7.67 -14.68 11.17
CA LEU A 70 7.20 -15.92 11.76
C LEU A 70 8.39 -16.74 12.28
N GLU A 71 8.15 -17.48 13.35
CA GLU A 71 9.03 -18.55 13.80
C GLU A 71 9.10 -19.66 12.73
N CYS A 72 10.11 -20.52 12.81
CA CYS A 72 10.31 -21.56 11.79
C CYS A 72 9.16 -22.59 11.73
N ASP A 73 8.37 -22.73 12.80
CA ASP A 73 7.16 -23.55 12.83
C ASP A 73 5.92 -22.85 12.22
N GLY A 74 6.04 -21.57 11.85
CA GLY A 74 4.96 -20.74 11.31
C GLY A 74 4.14 -19.98 12.36
N SER A 75 4.46 -20.10 13.65
CA SER A 75 3.84 -19.29 14.69
C SER A 75 4.35 -17.83 14.63
N PRO A 76 3.59 -16.84 15.12
CA PRO A 76 4.04 -15.45 15.14
C PRO A 76 5.32 -15.26 15.96
N ALA A 77 6.23 -14.41 15.49
CA ALA A 77 7.45 -14.11 16.22
C ALA A 77 7.14 -13.50 17.60
N THR A 78 7.81 -14.03 18.64
CA THR A 78 7.52 -13.62 20.03
C THR A 78 8.62 -12.76 20.65
N ARG A 79 9.84 -12.89 20.16
CA ARG A 79 11.02 -12.17 20.67
C ARG A 79 11.37 -11.01 19.76
N GLY A 80 11.12 -9.79 20.22
CA GLY A 80 11.41 -8.58 19.46
C GLY A 80 12.06 -7.48 20.30
N GLY A 81 12.77 -6.59 19.63
CA GLY A 81 13.40 -5.40 20.16
C GLY A 81 12.41 -4.30 20.55
N PRO A 82 12.90 -3.09 20.87
CA PRO A 82 12.06 -1.99 21.32
C PRO A 82 11.03 -1.58 20.25
N LYS A 83 9.85 -1.18 20.72
CA LYS A 83 8.88 -0.46 19.90
C LYS A 83 9.41 0.94 19.59
N ARG A 84 8.96 1.50 18.48
CA ARG A 84 9.14 2.91 18.12
C ARG A 84 7.79 3.57 18.08
N ILE A 85 7.75 4.87 18.35
CA ILE A 85 6.53 5.66 18.32
C ILE A 85 6.63 6.72 17.21
N HIS A 86 5.47 7.24 16.83
CA HIS A 86 5.23 8.26 15.81
C HIS A 86 6.38 9.27 15.59
N GLU A 87 6.70 9.52 14.32
CA GLU A 87 7.75 10.43 13.80
C GLU A 87 9.20 10.01 14.09
N GLU A 88 9.43 8.92 14.83
CA GLU A 88 10.77 8.42 15.08
C GLU A 88 11.36 7.72 13.86
N ILE A 89 10.55 7.08 13.00
CA ILE A 89 11.07 6.23 11.93
C ILE A 89 11.67 7.07 10.81
N GLY A 90 10.88 7.92 10.15
CA GLY A 90 11.34 8.80 9.09
C GLY A 90 12.50 9.69 9.55
N SER A 91 12.45 10.20 10.79
CA SER A 91 13.54 10.98 11.38
C SER A 91 14.82 10.16 11.62
N LEU A 92 14.73 8.89 12.03
CA LEU A 92 15.89 8.00 12.18
C LEU A 92 16.51 7.67 10.83
N CYS A 93 15.67 7.37 9.85
CA CYS A 93 16.06 7.13 8.47
C CYS A 93 16.77 8.34 7.85
N ALA A 94 16.20 9.54 7.97
CA ALA A 94 16.79 10.78 7.46
C ALA A 94 18.17 11.12 8.05
N ARG A 95 18.45 10.71 9.31
CA ARG A 95 19.76 10.90 9.95
C ARG A 95 20.81 9.90 9.47
N THR A 96 20.40 8.85 8.76
CA THR A 96 21.28 7.78 8.33
C THR A 96 21.90 8.14 6.99
N LYS A 97 23.24 8.17 6.96
CA LYS A 97 23.97 8.59 5.75
C LYS A 97 23.73 7.59 4.61
N GLY A 98 23.19 8.09 3.51
CA GLY A 98 22.95 7.30 2.29
C GLY A 98 21.55 6.72 2.19
N PHE A 99 20.71 6.87 3.23
CA PHE A 99 19.31 6.50 3.16
C PHE A 99 18.52 7.56 2.38
N ASP A 100 17.77 7.13 1.37
CA ASP A 100 16.84 7.98 0.62
C ASP A 100 15.42 7.78 1.17
N VAL A 101 14.94 8.80 1.89
CA VAL A 101 13.62 8.78 2.52
C VAL A 101 12.52 8.88 1.47
N GLU A 102 12.65 9.75 0.49
CA GLU A 102 11.61 9.97 -0.53
C GLU A 102 11.44 8.72 -1.40
N GLU A 103 12.56 8.10 -1.82
CA GLU A 103 12.50 6.86 -2.59
C GLU A 103 11.93 5.70 -1.78
N ASN A 104 12.31 5.58 -0.50
CA ASN A 104 11.74 4.55 0.35
C ASN A 104 10.24 4.78 0.53
N GLU A 105 9.82 5.97 0.97
CA GLU A 105 8.42 6.28 1.25
C GLU A 105 7.53 6.11 0.02
N GLY A 106 8.00 6.56 -1.15
CA GLY A 106 7.27 6.44 -2.42
C GLY A 106 7.03 5.01 -2.90
N ALA A 107 7.74 4.01 -2.35
CA ALA A 107 7.53 2.60 -2.67
C ALA A 107 6.44 1.92 -1.83
N TRP A 108 5.91 2.60 -0.80
CA TRP A 108 4.92 2.00 0.11
C TRP A 108 3.49 2.31 -0.28
N ALA A 109 2.64 1.31 -0.08
CA ALA A 109 1.21 1.42 -0.25
C ALA A 109 0.65 2.39 0.80
N ALA A 110 0.01 3.46 0.36
CA ALA A 110 -0.64 4.42 1.24
C ALA A 110 -1.71 3.71 2.07
N SER A 111 -1.77 3.91 3.38
CA SER A 111 -2.82 3.26 4.16
C SER A 111 -4.17 3.96 3.99
N GLU A 112 -5.13 3.64 4.85
CA GLU A 112 -6.48 4.20 4.86
C GLU A 112 -6.49 5.73 4.68
N VAL A 113 -7.60 6.26 4.17
CA VAL A 113 -7.76 7.70 3.89
C VAL A 113 -7.39 8.53 5.12
N GLY A 114 -6.33 9.33 5.01
CA GLY A 114 -5.85 10.22 6.07
C GLY A 114 -4.67 9.69 6.89
N GLU A 115 -4.18 8.48 6.61
CA GLU A 115 -2.94 7.97 7.19
C GLU A 115 -1.73 8.33 6.31
N GLY A 116 -0.66 8.85 6.93
CA GLY A 116 0.60 9.10 6.27
C GLY A 116 1.49 7.85 6.17
N VAL A 117 2.58 7.96 5.42
CA VAL A 117 3.54 6.87 5.27
C VAL A 117 4.31 6.56 6.58
N GLU A 118 4.49 7.57 7.44
CA GLU A 118 5.16 7.40 8.74
C GLU A 118 4.40 6.45 9.66
N GLU A 119 3.07 6.53 9.71
CA GLU A 119 2.24 5.63 10.52
C GLU A 119 2.27 4.18 9.99
N VAL A 120 2.34 4.02 8.66
CA VAL A 120 2.53 2.71 8.02
C VAL A 120 3.88 2.12 8.39
N TRP A 121 4.93 2.94 8.36
CA TRP A 121 6.28 2.54 8.73
C TRP A 121 6.38 2.19 10.20
N GLU A 122 5.79 3.00 11.09
CA GLU A 122 5.72 2.73 12.53
C GLU A 122 5.03 1.39 12.80
N ARG A 123 3.86 1.17 12.19
CA ARG A 123 3.10 -0.08 12.34
C ARG A 123 3.95 -1.25 11.89
N THR A 124 4.53 -1.17 10.69
CA THR A 124 5.34 -2.24 10.12
C THR A 124 6.57 -2.54 10.96
N TRP A 125 7.23 -1.51 11.49
CA TRP A 125 8.32 -1.71 12.44
C TRP A 125 7.86 -2.46 13.68
N ASN A 126 6.76 -2.02 14.28
CA ASN A 126 6.29 -2.52 15.56
C ASN A 126 5.71 -3.94 15.48
N THR A 127 5.12 -4.32 14.35
CA THR A 127 4.57 -5.66 14.11
C THR A 127 5.58 -6.63 13.51
N ALA A 128 6.59 -6.14 12.81
CA ALA A 128 7.52 -6.98 12.05
C ALA A 128 8.98 -6.62 12.29
N GLY A 129 9.41 -5.40 11.93
CA GLY A 129 10.83 -5.02 11.90
C GLY A 129 11.57 -5.27 13.22
N ARG A 130 10.91 -4.98 14.36
CA ARG A 130 11.50 -5.22 15.68
C ARG A 130 11.75 -6.70 16.01
N PHE A 131 11.07 -7.63 15.35
CA PHE A 131 11.21 -9.07 15.56
C PHE A 131 12.32 -9.70 14.73
N VAL A 132 12.99 -8.91 13.88
CA VAL A 132 14.09 -9.39 13.07
C VAL A 132 15.36 -9.44 13.91
N THR A 133 15.59 -10.60 14.52
CA THR A 133 16.65 -10.81 15.52
C THR A 133 18.10 -10.65 15.03
N SER A 134 18.34 -10.58 13.72
CA SER A 134 19.69 -10.43 13.15
C SER A 134 20.33 -9.05 13.36
N PHE A 135 19.65 -8.12 14.04
CA PHE A 135 20.15 -6.78 14.30
C PHE A 135 20.74 -6.59 15.72
N CYS A 136 21.87 -7.22 16.03
CA CYS A 136 22.61 -6.96 17.28
C CYS A 136 23.95 -6.25 17.02
N GLU A 137 24.56 -5.48 17.93
CA GLU A 137 24.09 -4.78 19.15
C GLU A 137 24.26 -3.26 18.96
N GLY A 138 23.30 -2.46 19.46
CA GLY A 138 23.32 -0.99 19.52
C GLY A 138 21.97 -0.32 19.23
N ASN A 139 21.18 -0.89 18.33
CA ASN A 139 19.75 -0.69 18.12
C ASN A 139 19.34 -1.60 16.94
N PRO A 140 18.06 -1.99 16.81
CA PRO A 140 17.63 -2.62 15.58
C PRO A 140 17.65 -1.52 14.51
N ASP A 141 18.47 -1.73 13.46
CA ASP A 141 18.76 -0.73 12.42
C ASP A 141 17.51 -0.52 11.55
N VAL A 142 16.64 0.36 12.04
CA VAL A 142 15.40 0.80 11.40
C VAL A 142 15.62 1.14 9.92
N PRO A 143 16.56 2.03 9.54
CA PRO A 143 16.87 2.31 8.14
C PRO A 143 17.17 1.05 7.34
N ARG A 144 18.05 0.19 7.84
CA ARG A 144 18.41 -1.05 7.13
C ARG A 144 17.21 -1.97 6.87
N PHE A 145 16.27 -2.07 7.80
CA PHE A 145 15.05 -2.84 7.59
C PHE A 145 14.24 -2.32 6.38
N PHE A 146 14.04 -1.00 6.29
CA PHE A 146 13.32 -0.40 5.17
C PHE A 146 14.10 -0.50 3.85
N GLU A 147 15.42 -0.30 3.86
CA GLU A 147 16.27 -0.49 2.68
C GLU A 147 16.22 -1.92 2.13
N GLU A 148 16.22 -2.93 3.00
CA GLU A 148 16.12 -4.33 2.58
C GLU A 148 14.76 -4.63 1.93
N LEU A 149 13.68 -4.06 2.46
CA LEU A 149 12.35 -4.20 1.84
C LEU A 149 12.25 -3.46 0.52
N LEU A 150 12.80 -2.26 0.40
CA LEU A 150 12.89 -1.53 -0.87
C LEU A 150 13.72 -2.31 -1.90
N SER A 151 14.86 -2.86 -1.49
CA SER A 151 15.71 -3.70 -2.34
C SER A 151 14.99 -4.96 -2.81
N LEU A 152 14.22 -5.60 -1.93
CA LEU A 152 13.37 -6.74 -2.28
C LEU A 152 12.28 -6.34 -3.28
N HIS A 153 11.57 -5.24 -3.02
CA HIS A 153 10.55 -4.69 -3.90
C HIS A 153 11.08 -4.39 -5.31
N LYS A 154 12.21 -3.69 -5.42
CA LYS A 154 12.85 -3.35 -6.71
C LYS A 154 13.28 -4.60 -7.51
N ARG A 155 13.61 -5.70 -6.84
CA ARG A 155 13.91 -6.98 -7.49
C ARG A 155 12.66 -7.71 -7.95
N MET A 156 11.55 -7.58 -7.23
CA MET A 156 10.25 -8.18 -7.54
C MET A 156 9.39 -7.24 -8.38
N LYS A 157 9.75 -7.10 -9.67
CA LYS A 157 9.02 -6.28 -10.63
C LYS A 157 7.76 -7.01 -11.10
N ILE A 158 6.73 -7.06 -10.25
CA ILE A 158 5.47 -7.78 -10.50
C ILE A 158 4.79 -7.26 -11.76
N GLY A 159 4.58 -5.94 -11.87
CA GLY A 159 3.89 -5.34 -13.03
C GLY A 159 4.53 -5.73 -14.37
N ALA A 160 5.86 -5.60 -14.47
CA ALA A 160 6.59 -5.97 -15.67
C ALA A 160 6.54 -7.48 -15.98
N ALA A 161 6.52 -8.34 -14.96
CA ALA A 161 6.41 -9.78 -15.15
C ALA A 161 5.02 -10.20 -15.63
N LEU A 162 3.97 -9.57 -15.09
CA LEU A 162 2.59 -9.78 -15.55
C LEU A 162 2.40 -9.26 -16.98
N GLU A 163 2.90 -8.05 -17.28
CA GLU A 163 2.85 -7.47 -18.62
C GLU A 163 3.55 -8.35 -19.66
N HIS A 164 4.70 -8.95 -19.32
CA HIS A 164 5.40 -9.88 -20.20
C HIS A 164 4.59 -11.14 -20.55
N ALA A 165 3.62 -11.49 -19.71
CA ALA A 165 2.68 -12.58 -19.93
C ALA A 165 1.34 -12.10 -20.52
N ASP A 166 1.26 -10.87 -21.03
CA ASP A 166 0.06 -10.20 -21.52
C ASP A 166 -1.05 -10.06 -20.45
N ILE A 167 -0.66 -10.02 -19.17
CA ILE A 167 -1.57 -9.80 -18.03
C ILE A 167 -1.45 -8.33 -17.60
N VAL A 168 -2.40 -7.51 -18.04
CA VAL A 168 -2.43 -6.07 -17.77
C VAL A 168 -3.70 -5.66 -17.00
N PRO A 169 -3.67 -4.55 -16.27
CA PRO A 169 -4.86 -3.95 -15.68
C PRO A 169 -5.97 -3.75 -16.74
N SER A 170 -7.17 -4.28 -16.50
CA SER A 170 -8.25 -4.27 -17.49
C SER A 170 -9.63 -4.31 -16.85
N ALA A 171 -10.57 -3.53 -17.40
CA ALA A 171 -11.98 -3.58 -17.00
C ALA A 171 -12.73 -4.79 -17.61
N ASP A 172 -12.26 -5.27 -18.77
CA ASP A 172 -13.01 -6.22 -19.61
C ASP A 172 -12.33 -7.60 -19.72
N THR A 173 -11.08 -7.71 -19.26
CA THR A 173 -10.31 -8.96 -19.31
C THR A 173 -10.25 -9.60 -17.93
N MET A 174 -10.47 -10.90 -17.89
CA MET A 174 -10.31 -11.72 -16.68
C MET A 174 -9.26 -12.78 -16.90
N TYR A 175 -8.54 -13.11 -15.84
CA TYR A 175 -7.38 -13.99 -15.89
C TYR A 175 -7.62 -15.28 -15.11
N ARG A 176 -6.79 -16.29 -15.42
CA ARG A 176 -6.74 -17.54 -14.68
C ARG A 176 -5.65 -17.44 -13.61
N LEU A 177 -5.90 -18.08 -12.47
CA LEU A 177 -4.94 -18.16 -11.37
C LEU A 177 -3.59 -18.70 -11.83
N ALA A 178 -3.61 -19.80 -12.60
CA ALA A 178 -2.42 -20.46 -13.08
C ALA A 178 -1.56 -19.58 -14.01
N ASP A 179 -2.18 -18.69 -14.79
CA ASP A 179 -1.46 -17.81 -15.71
C ASP A 179 -0.70 -16.72 -14.92
N ILE A 180 -1.36 -16.14 -13.90
CA ILE A 180 -0.75 -15.17 -13.00
C ILE A 180 0.38 -15.82 -12.19
N GLU A 181 0.13 -17.01 -11.61
CA GLU A 181 1.16 -17.75 -10.86
C GLU A 181 2.36 -18.06 -11.75
N SER A 182 2.14 -18.53 -12.98
CA SER A 182 3.19 -18.82 -13.96
C SER A 182 4.06 -17.61 -14.26
N ALA A 183 3.45 -16.45 -14.52
CA ALA A 183 4.16 -15.19 -14.78
C ALA A 183 5.06 -14.76 -13.61
N LEU A 184 4.70 -15.13 -12.38
CA LEU A 184 5.34 -14.73 -11.15
C LEU A 184 6.33 -15.77 -10.57
N THR A 185 6.38 -16.97 -11.15
CA THR A 185 7.32 -18.03 -10.75
C THR A 185 8.81 -17.64 -10.69
N PRO A 186 9.35 -16.69 -11.51
CA PRO A 186 10.75 -16.30 -11.41
C PRO A 186 11.15 -15.71 -10.05
N TYR A 187 10.18 -15.20 -9.28
CA TYR A 187 10.41 -14.61 -7.96
C TYR A 187 10.19 -15.59 -6.80
N GLY A 188 9.64 -16.78 -7.06
CA GLY A 188 9.29 -17.79 -6.07
C GLY A 188 7.87 -18.32 -6.24
N THR A 189 7.29 -18.82 -5.17
CA THR A 189 5.90 -19.32 -5.16
C THR A 189 4.98 -18.22 -4.61
N PRO A 190 4.29 -17.45 -5.46
CA PRO A 190 3.40 -16.39 -4.99
C PRO A 190 2.17 -16.96 -4.31
N ILE A 191 1.62 -16.20 -3.37
CA ILE A 191 0.30 -16.43 -2.80
C ILE A 191 -0.56 -15.24 -3.15
N LEU A 192 -1.51 -15.44 -4.08
CA LEU A 192 -2.37 -14.36 -4.56
C LEU A 192 -3.55 -14.14 -3.62
N ILE A 193 -3.80 -12.87 -3.30
CA ILE A 193 -4.94 -12.48 -2.47
C ILE A 193 -5.90 -11.67 -3.31
N CYS A 194 -7.13 -12.19 -3.42
CA CYS A 194 -8.23 -11.51 -4.05
C CYS A 194 -9.26 -11.05 -3.01
N ASN A 195 -9.81 -9.85 -3.23
CA ASN A 195 -11.06 -9.44 -2.61
C ASN A 195 -12.20 -9.79 -3.57
N ASN A 196 -13.02 -10.77 -3.20
CA ASN A 196 -13.93 -11.48 -4.12
C ASN A 196 -13.18 -12.07 -5.32
N VAL A 197 -13.20 -11.37 -6.45
CA VAL A 197 -12.52 -11.77 -7.70
C VAL A 197 -11.40 -10.82 -8.09
N THR A 198 -11.26 -9.69 -7.40
CA THR A 198 -10.30 -8.64 -7.74
C THR A 198 -8.96 -8.95 -7.09
N LEU A 199 -7.90 -9.07 -7.89
CA LEU A 199 -6.53 -9.21 -7.43
C LEU A 199 -6.11 -7.96 -6.66
N THR A 200 -5.63 -8.13 -5.43
CA THR A 200 -5.28 -7.01 -4.55
C THR A 200 -3.87 -7.14 -3.97
N HIS A 201 -3.44 -8.34 -3.59
CA HIS A 201 -2.12 -8.54 -3.00
C HIS A 201 -1.40 -9.77 -3.57
N VAL A 202 -0.08 -9.75 -3.45
CA VAL A 202 0.78 -10.92 -3.59
C VAL A 202 1.62 -11.05 -2.34
N TYR A 203 1.59 -12.22 -1.73
CA TYR A 203 2.41 -12.57 -0.59
C TYR A 203 3.52 -13.53 -1.02
N TRP A 204 4.74 -13.24 -0.56
CA TRP A 204 5.95 -13.96 -0.91
C TRP A 204 6.54 -14.62 0.34
N PRO A 205 6.39 -15.95 0.49
CA PRO A 205 7.07 -16.70 1.53
C PRO A 205 8.58 -16.69 1.28
N LEU A 206 9.35 -16.27 2.28
CA LEU A 206 10.79 -16.11 2.18
C LEU A 206 11.53 -16.64 3.42
N HIS A 207 12.76 -17.05 3.20
CA HIS A 207 13.80 -17.20 4.22
C HIS A 207 14.86 -16.12 4.03
N ALA A 208 15.52 -15.75 5.12
CA ALA A 208 16.68 -14.87 5.10
C ALA A 208 17.96 -15.67 4.87
N ARG A 209 18.94 -15.05 4.23
CA ARG A 209 20.32 -15.54 4.15
C ARG A 209 21.20 -14.68 5.05
N GLY A 210 21.90 -15.34 5.97
CA GLY A 210 22.72 -14.69 6.99
C GLY A 210 21.93 -13.63 7.74
N ASN A 211 22.58 -12.50 8.02
CA ASN A 211 21.95 -11.35 8.65
C ASN A 211 21.22 -10.52 7.59
N LEU A 212 20.12 -11.03 7.03
CA LEU A 212 19.35 -10.39 5.95
C LEU A 212 20.17 -9.95 4.73
N ALA A 213 21.34 -10.54 4.48
CA ALA A 213 22.17 -10.22 3.31
C ALA A 213 21.53 -10.67 1.98
N GLY A 214 20.43 -11.41 2.06
CA GLY A 214 19.63 -11.80 0.92
C GLY A 214 18.38 -12.57 1.33
N TRP A 215 17.52 -12.76 0.34
CA TRP A 215 16.23 -13.43 0.49
C TRP A 215 16.21 -14.68 -0.39
N VAL A 216 15.61 -15.75 0.13
CA VAL A 216 15.47 -17.04 -0.55
C VAL A 216 14.00 -17.40 -0.56
N ALA A 217 13.46 -17.80 -1.72
CA ALA A 217 12.09 -18.27 -1.82
C ALA A 217 11.85 -19.45 -0.87
N ALA A 218 10.74 -19.40 -0.15
CA ALA A 218 10.31 -20.44 0.77
C ALA A 218 9.00 -21.08 0.31
N GLU A 219 8.69 -22.24 0.87
CA GLU A 219 7.40 -22.87 0.65
C GLU A 219 6.27 -22.12 1.38
N PRO A 220 5.08 -21.97 0.77
CA PRO A 220 3.90 -21.33 1.37
C PRO A 220 3.47 -21.91 2.73
N GLY A 221 3.77 -23.18 2.98
CA GLY A 221 3.29 -23.88 4.18
C GLY A 221 1.78 -24.00 4.18
N SER A 222 1.12 -23.40 5.18
CA SER A 222 -0.34 -23.42 5.33
C SER A 222 -1.06 -22.27 4.62
N LEU A 223 -0.33 -21.23 4.19
CA LEU A 223 -0.89 -20.10 3.46
C LEU A 223 -1.32 -20.54 2.06
N LYS A 224 -2.50 -20.09 1.62
CA LYS A 224 -3.09 -20.44 0.33
C LYS A 224 -3.65 -19.19 -0.35
N SER A 225 -3.68 -19.22 -1.67
CA SER A 225 -4.34 -18.20 -2.48
C SER A 225 -5.82 -18.09 -2.11
N THR A 226 -6.34 -16.87 -2.03
CA THR A 226 -7.77 -16.61 -1.85
C THR A 226 -8.49 -16.36 -3.18
N CYS A 227 -7.75 -16.29 -4.28
CA CYS A 227 -8.30 -16.05 -5.61
C CYS A 227 -9.01 -17.30 -6.17
N PRO A 228 -10.09 -17.11 -6.95
CA PRO A 228 -10.70 -18.21 -7.70
C PRO A 228 -9.74 -18.72 -8.79
N GLY A 229 -9.96 -19.95 -9.27
CA GLY A 229 -9.11 -20.53 -10.32
C GLY A 229 -9.19 -19.78 -11.65
N GLU A 230 -10.32 -19.12 -11.93
CA GLU A 230 -10.58 -18.34 -13.14
C GLU A 230 -11.47 -17.14 -12.80
N GLY A 231 -11.55 -16.17 -13.71
CA GLY A 231 -12.39 -14.98 -13.53
C GLY A 231 -11.74 -13.91 -12.65
N ILE A 232 -10.42 -13.92 -12.49
CA ILE A 232 -9.71 -12.94 -11.68
C ILE A 232 -9.67 -11.60 -12.42
N VAL A 233 -10.08 -10.54 -11.75
CA VAL A 233 -10.02 -9.17 -12.25
C VAL A 233 -8.71 -8.53 -11.79
N TYR A 234 -7.90 -8.06 -12.73
CA TYR A 234 -6.77 -7.17 -12.43
C TYR A 234 -7.24 -5.73 -12.66
N PRO A 235 -7.56 -4.96 -11.59
CA PRO A 235 -8.31 -3.71 -11.75
C PRO A 235 -7.50 -2.65 -12.51
N PRO A 236 -8.12 -1.90 -13.46
CA PRO A 236 -7.48 -0.74 -14.08
C PRO A 236 -7.40 0.43 -13.10
N ALA A 237 -6.60 1.45 -13.45
CA ALA A 237 -6.60 2.72 -12.74
C ALA A 237 -8.00 3.35 -12.72
N THR A 238 -8.44 3.88 -11.57
CA THR A 238 -9.73 4.58 -11.48
C THR A 238 -9.62 6.03 -11.96
N VAL A 239 -8.40 6.55 -12.09
CA VAL A 239 -8.12 7.84 -12.75
C VAL A 239 -8.28 7.66 -14.25
N VAL A 240 -9.50 7.86 -14.74
CA VAL A 240 -9.75 8.05 -16.17
C VAL A 240 -9.13 9.38 -16.57
N LEU A 241 -7.87 9.37 -17.02
CA LEU A 241 -7.39 10.46 -17.86
C LEU A 241 -8.37 10.54 -19.04
N PRO A 242 -8.87 11.74 -19.39
CA PRO A 242 -9.76 11.86 -20.53
C PRO A 242 -9.01 11.30 -21.73
N THR A 243 -9.46 10.15 -22.22
CA THR A 243 -9.04 9.66 -23.52
C THR A 243 -9.24 10.82 -24.47
N SER A 244 -8.17 11.28 -25.12
CA SER A 244 -8.30 12.27 -26.17
C SER A 244 -9.06 11.58 -27.30
N SER A 245 -10.38 11.57 -27.20
CA SER A 245 -11.24 11.21 -28.30
C SER A 245 -10.98 12.29 -29.36
N SER A 246 -10.27 11.89 -30.41
CA SER A 246 -10.32 12.59 -31.68
C SER A 246 -11.77 12.50 -32.13
N TRP A 247 -12.57 13.49 -31.73
CA TRP A 247 -13.88 13.69 -32.33
C TRP A 247 -13.65 13.92 -33.82
N ASP A 248 -13.87 12.89 -34.63
CA ASP A 248 -14.05 13.08 -36.06
C ASP A 248 -15.16 14.12 -36.21
N PRO A 249 -14.90 15.30 -36.79
CA PRO A 249 -15.92 16.30 -36.96
C PRO A 249 -17.03 15.66 -37.79
N ILE A 250 -18.22 15.51 -37.20
CA ILE A 250 -19.40 15.05 -37.92
C ILE A 250 -19.51 15.95 -39.15
N TYR A 251 -19.31 15.37 -40.34
CA TYR A 251 -19.42 16.08 -41.60
C TYR A 251 -20.89 16.48 -41.74
N ARG A 252 -21.24 17.69 -41.31
CA ARG A 252 -22.57 18.25 -41.49
C ARG A 252 -22.73 18.49 -43.00
N PRO A 253 -23.59 17.73 -43.71
CA PRO A 253 -23.84 18.05 -45.11
C PRO A 253 -24.39 19.48 -45.18
N SER A 254 -23.87 20.28 -46.12
CA SER A 254 -24.30 21.66 -46.33
C SER A 254 -25.83 21.71 -46.50
N MET A 255 -26.49 22.63 -45.79
CA MET A 255 -27.93 22.86 -45.90
C MET A 255 -28.35 22.99 -47.37
N ARG A 256 -29.26 22.14 -47.82
CA ARG A 256 -29.95 22.36 -49.09
C ARG A 256 -31.02 23.45 -48.88
N PRO A 257 -31.19 24.39 -49.81
CA PRO A 257 -32.24 25.41 -49.70
C PRO A 257 -33.62 24.77 -49.65
N ILE A 258 -34.45 25.19 -48.69
CA ILE A 258 -35.87 24.83 -48.62
C ILE A 258 -36.61 25.71 -49.64
N THR A 259 -37.10 25.14 -50.73
CA THR A 259 -38.02 25.84 -51.63
C THR A 259 -39.44 25.69 -51.10
N LEU A 260 -40.00 26.78 -50.59
CA LEU A 260 -41.37 26.87 -50.11
C LEU A 260 -42.31 26.98 -51.33
N SER A 261 -43.00 25.90 -51.70
CA SER A 261 -44.00 25.92 -52.78
C SER A 261 -45.33 25.31 -52.35
N HIS A 262 -45.99 25.88 -51.35
CA HIS A 262 -47.46 25.92 -51.22
C HIS A 262 -47.86 26.69 -49.96
N ASP A 263 -48.20 27.97 -50.13
CA ASP A 263 -48.91 28.76 -49.12
C ASP A 263 -50.40 28.79 -49.48
N GLU A 264 -51.18 27.82 -48.99
CA GLU A 264 -52.63 27.99 -48.84
C GLU A 264 -52.91 28.59 -47.45
N ALA A 265 -52.78 29.90 -47.33
CA ALA A 265 -53.13 30.64 -46.11
C ALA A 265 -54.65 30.73 -45.94
N LYS A 266 -55.27 29.68 -45.40
CA LYS A 266 -56.62 29.79 -44.80
C LYS A 266 -56.50 30.51 -43.46
N ARG A 267 -56.82 31.81 -43.47
CA ARG A 267 -56.90 32.65 -42.27
C ARG A 267 -57.98 32.11 -41.32
N VAL A 268 -57.57 31.49 -40.21
CA VAL A 268 -58.44 31.31 -39.05
C VAL A 268 -58.19 32.50 -38.12
N LYS A 269 -59.16 33.41 -38.02
CA LYS A 269 -59.19 34.43 -36.97
C LYS A 269 -59.59 33.75 -35.67
N TYR A 270 -58.75 33.84 -34.65
CA TYR A 270 -59.14 33.53 -33.27
C TYR A 270 -59.36 34.85 -32.53
N GLU A 271 -60.57 35.03 -31.99
CA GLU A 271 -60.90 36.08 -31.02
C GLU A 271 -60.28 35.74 -29.65
N GLU A 272 -59.76 36.75 -28.94
CA GLU A 272 -59.19 36.60 -27.60
C GLU A 272 -60.28 36.49 -26.53
N PRO A 273 -60.24 35.47 -25.65
CA PRO A 273 -60.84 35.55 -24.33
C PRO A 273 -59.78 35.86 -23.28
N GLY A 274 -60.05 36.88 -22.47
CA GLY A 274 -59.14 37.42 -21.47
C GLY A 274 -58.74 36.49 -20.32
N ASN A 275 -57.54 36.76 -19.82
CA ASN A 275 -56.98 36.58 -18.47
C ASN A 275 -57.10 35.21 -17.76
N PRO A 276 -55.99 34.45 -17.68
CA PRO A 276 -55.80 33.45 -16.64
C PRO A 276 -54.82 33.91 -15.54
N SER A 277 -55.28 33.70 -14.31
CA SER A 277 -54.56 33.85 -13.05
C SER A 277 -53.18 33.16 -13.02
N LYS A 278 -52.18 33.88 -12.49
CA LYS A 278 -50.82 33.37 -12.27
C LYS A 278 -50.80 32.43 -11.06
N LYS A 279 -50.78 31.11 -11.27
CA LYS A 279 -50.32 30.16 -10.25
C LYS A 279 -48.79 30.00 -10.37
N LYS A 280 -48.05 30.58 -9.42
CA LYS A 280 -46.61 30.30 -9.25
C LYS A 280 -46.44 28.92 -8.62
N LEU A 281 -45.71 28.02 -9.30
CA LEU A 281 -45.16 26.82 -8.68
C LEU A 281 -44.07 27.21 -7.69
N GLY A 282 -44.19 26.73 -6.46
CA GLY A 282 -43.28 27.02 -5.35
C GLY A 282 -41.95 26.26 -5.48
N PHE A 283 -40.85 27.00 -5.35
CA PHE A 283 -39.52 26.46 -5.08
C PHE A 283 -39.35 26.30 -3.55
N PHE A 284 -38.96 25.11 -3.12
CA PHE A 284 -38.59 24.80 -1.74
C PHE A 284 -37.36 25.61 -1.31
N LYS A 285 -37.51 26.41 -0.24
CA LYS A 285 -36.39 26.92 0.58
C LYS A 285 -36.54 26.32 1.97
N TYR A 286 -35.67 25.37 2.31
CA TYR A 286 -35.40 24.94 3.68
C TYR A 286 -33.96 25.38 3.97
N HIS A 287 -33.79 26.47 4.71
CA HIS A 287 -32.74 26.70 5.68
C HIS A 287 -32.89 28.11 6.29
N ASP A 288 -32.54 28.19 7.57
CA ASP A 288 -32.30 29.40 8.38
C ASP A 288 -33.49 30.02 9.12
N ALA A 289 -33.89 29.40 10.23
CA ALA A 289 -34.33 30.09 11.45
C ALA A 289 -34.44 29.11 12.64
N ARG A 290 -33.33 28.84 13.35
CA ARG A 290 -33.36 28.33 14.74
C ARG A 290 -32.05 28.67 15.48
N ARG A 291 -31.68 29.95 15.46
CA ARG A 291 -30.62 30.49 16.32
C ARG A 291 -30.96 31.91 16.76
N ALA A 292 -31.93 32.00 17.66
CA ALA A 292 -32.16 33.10 18.59
C ALA A 292 -33.45 32.73 19.32
N ASP A 293 -33.31 32.04 20.46
CA ASP A 293 -34.29 31.96 21.56
C ASP A 293 -33.75 30.91 22.54
N GLU A 294 -32.74 31.30 23.33
CA GLU A 294 -32.39 30.71 24.63
C GLU A 294 -31.26 31.55 25.27
N GLU A 295 -31.54 32.82 25.53
CA GLU A 295 -30.82 33.62 26.53
C GLU A 295 -31.83 34.03 27.61
N GLY A 296 -31.76 33.40 28.78
CA GLY A 296 -32.59 33.77 29.93
C GLY A 296 -32.79 32.63 30.92
N GLY A 297 -31.75 32.27 31.68
CA GLY A 297 -31.84 31.20 32.67
C GLY A 297 -30.72 31.24 33.70
N ASN A 298 -30.86 32.15 34.65
CA ASN A 298 -30.06 32.30 35.86
C ASN A 298 -30.12 31.02 36.73
N HIS A 299 -28.97 30.44 37.14
CA HIS A 299 -28.84 29.93 38.50
C HIS A 299 -27.39 29.80 38.97
N ARG A 300 -27.17 30.49 40.11
CA ARG A 300 -26.11 30.34 41.09
C ARG A 300 -26.24 29.02 41.89
N ASP A 301 -25.09 28.66 42.48
CA ASP A 301 -24.85 27.93 43.73
C ASP A 301 -24.39 26.46 43.67
N GLU A 302 -23.11 26.30 44.06
CA GLU A 302 -22.54 25.36 45.06
C GLU A 302 -22.83 23.86 44.97
N LEU A 303 -21.78 23.09 44.63
CA LEU A 303 -21.01 22.20 45.54
C LEU A 303 -19.96 21.39 44.77
#